data_AF-A0A968W9Y7-F1
#
_entry.id   AF-A0A968W9Y7-F1
#
_cell.length_a   1.000
_cell.length_b   1.000
_cell.length_c   1.000
_cell.angle_alpha   90.00
_cell.angle_beta   90.00
_cell.angle_gamma   90.00
#
_symmetry.space_group_name_H-M   'P 1'
#
loop_
_entity.id
_entity.type
_entity.pdbx_description
1 polymer ?
#
loop_
_entity_poly.entity_id
_entity_poly.type
_entity_poly.pdbx_seq_one_letter_code
_entity_poly.pdbx_strand_id
1 'polypeptide(L)'
;MNTLSRYWKIWRINPAAENLGYKQIPVTVAQDFVNNQIDDVTNNQTQNVLLSCFHAEYSEMNKLNSARAGLCLRCYVSEPILKQCKKIASLFSGEKQFTYRDLLPFVLNDDGQKLIVLDQDGKTQLMIDDNYQIKPSSYKLFSVTVLQTFNAELQSGMSLDNWAYLQTKQNPELKKFLSEFGFQHLSDWALLNRTGIKQLERLSIQECYIIKAFHAVYRRDRQQKQIKGAKKCPEPTNAQLQEMLNYLQQHQVLINTPVQLIKELQQIVQQLRKYDIWSSRESLDIYDSESGNYVPRPDLPSSSVDLVAVEEQEFLQFLKQHLDTTLTQTIKQEVEANIDKLQKSKKYAPFAQKYIQGLELYYYKAMSLKEITPKLGMTSWDQARRILNPGELLSKVRAKTVEQMLESVLKKAAETGLTKIPPEANYLIALTEQIEFYVDGEIFQEAAEEIRSGKNRNMTSVYAQAIRCYIQESSSNCLSIG
;
A
#
# COMPACT_ATOMS: atom_id res chain seq x y z
N MET A 1 19.12 4.52 -19.34
CA MET A 1 19.48 3.19 -18.77
C MET A 1 19.57 2.19 -19.91
N ASN A 2 20.57 1.30 -19.93
CA ASN A 2 20.74 0.32 -21.00
C ASN A 2 19.56 -0.66 -21.02
N THR A 3 18.64 -0.46 -21.96
CA THR A 3 17.37 -1.20 -22.15
C THR A 3 17.58 -2.70 -22.33
N LEU A 4 18.72 -3.12 -22.88
CA LEU A 4 19.08 -4.53 -23.05
C LEU A 4 19.30 -5.26 -21.72
N SER A 5 19.59 -4.54 -20.64
CA SER A 5 19.79 -5.16 -19.33
C SER A 5 18.56 -5.87 -18.77
N ARG A 6 17.36 -5.55 -19.26
CA ARG A 6 16.12 -6.26 -18.90
C ARG A 6 16.13 -7.72 -19.36
N TYR A 7 16.89 -8.06 -20.40
CA TYR A 7 16.98 -9.42 -20.94
C TYR A 7 17.99 -10.31 -20.23
N TRP A 8 18.84 -9.77 -19.36
CA TRP A 8 19.83 -10.57 -18.62
C TRP A 8 19.83 -10.31 -17.12
N LYS A 9 18.96 -9.43 -16.62
CA LYS A 9 18.72 -9.23 -15.20
C LYS A 9 17.34 -9.75 -14.83
N ILE A 10 17.28 -10.69 -13.89
CA ILE A 10 16.02 -11.27 -13.42
C ILE A 10 15.68 -10.80 -12.01
N TRP A 11 14.42 -10.49 -11.76
CA TRP A 11 13.90 -10.23 -10.43
C TRP A 11 13.56 -11.53 -9.72
N ARG A 12 14.19 -11.77 -8.57
CA ARG A 12 13.99 -12.98 -7.75
C ARG A 12 13.57 -12.63 -6.35
N ILE A 13 12.77 -13.51 -5.73
CA ILE A 13 12.48 -13.44 -4.31
C ILE A 13 13.80 -13.56 -3.54
N ASN A 14 13.98 -12.70 -2.54
CA ASN A 14 15.12 -12.74 -1.64
C ASN A 14 14.61 -12.63 -0.20
N PRO A 15 14.27 -13.77 0.44
CA PRO A 15 13.76 -13.77 1.80
C PRO A 15 14.76 -13.23 2.82
N ALA A 16 16.06 -13.36 2.52
CA ALA A 16 17.16 -12.88 3.35
C ALA A 16 17.49 -11.38 3.15
N ALA A 17 16.92 -10.73 2.13
CA ALA A 17 16.95 -9.26 2.06
C ALA A 17 15.75 -8.73 2.84
N GLU A 18 16.01 -8.25 4.05
CA GLU A 18 15.02 -7.75 5.01
C GLU A 18 14.08 -6.64 4.41
N ASN A 19 14.51 -5.98 3.31
CA ASN A 19 14.03 -4.64 2.93
C ASN A 19 13.04 -4.57 1.75
N LEU A 20 13.16 -5.45 0.74
CA LEU A 20 12.24 -5.47 -0.42
C LEU A 20 11.59 -6.85 -0.65
N GLY A 21 12.14 -7.92 -0.05
CA GLY A 21 11.70 -9.29 -0.32
C GLY A 21 12.05 -9.81 -1.73
N TYR A 22 12.72 -9.00 -2.55
CA TYR A 22 13.22 -9.36 -3.88
C TYR A 22 14.55 -8.67 -4.18
N LYS A 23 15.30 -9.17 -5.17
CA LYS A 23 16.50 -8.53 -5.73
C LYS A 23 16.59 -8.76 -7.22
N GLN A 24 17.24 -7.82 -7.91
CA GLN A 24 17.63 -8.02 -9.30
C GLN A 24 18.99 -8.73 -9.35
N ILE A 25 19.08 -9.83 -10.09
CA ILE A 25 20.33 -10.61 -10.22
C ILE A 25 20.74 -10.70 -11.69
N PRO A 26 22.01 -10.45 -12.02
CA PRO A 26 22.53 -10.74 -13.36
C PRO A 26 22.53 -12.26 -13.62
N VAL A 27 22.09 -12.64 -14.82
CA VAL A 27 22.10 -14.00 -15.32
C VAL A 27 23.16 -14.06 -16.42
N THR A 28 24.34 -14.60 -16.09
CA THR A 28 25.51 -14.62 -16.98
C THR A 28 25.20 -15.31 -18.31
N VAL A 29 24.53 -16.47 -18.27
CA VAL A 29 24.14 -17.21 -19.47
C VAL A 29 23.24 -16.38 -20.41
N ALA A 30 22.33 -15.58 -19.85
CA ALA A 30 21.48 -14.70 -20.64
C ALA A 30 22.26 -13.49 -21.18
N GLN A 31 23.16 -12.94 -20.37
CA GLN A 31 24.02 -11.82 -20.77
C GLN A 31 24.94 -12.21 -21.94
N ASP A 32 25.61 -13.36 -21.83
CA ASP A 32 26.48 -13.90 -22.88
C ASP A 32 25.69 -14.19 -24.15
N PHE A 33 24.46 -14.70 -24.03
CA PHE A 33 23.62 -14.96 -25.19
C PHE A 33 23.20 -13.67 -25.90
N VAL A 34 22.74 -12.66 -25.16
CA VAL A 34 22.35 -11.36 -25.73
C VAL A 34 23.54 -10.69 -26.41
N ASN A 35 24.71 -10.65 -25.76
CA ASN A 35 25.91 -10.02 -26.33
C ASN A 35 26.41 -10.76 -27.58
N ASN A 36 26.39 -12.09 -27.60
CA ASN A 36 26.96 -12.85 -28.73
C ASN A 36 26.02 -13.02 -29.93
N GLN A 37 24.69 -12.92 -29.74
CA GLN A 37 23.69 -13.23 -30.78
C GLN A 37 22.88 -12.01 -31.25
N ILE A 38 22.93 -10.87 -30.53
CA ILE A 38 22.01 -9.74 -30.74
C ILE A 38 22.77 -8.39 -30.91
N ASP A 39 24.10 -8.42 -31.04
CA ASP A 39 25.00 -7.24 -30.93
C ASP A 39 24.77 -6.10 -31.97
N ASP A 40 23.84 -6.25 -32.93
CA ASP A 40 23.54 -5.27 -33.99
C ASP A 40 22.04 -4.92 -34.15
N VAL A 41 21.18 -5.39 -33.24
CA VAL A 41 19.71 -5.28 -33.40
C VAL A 41 19.14 -4.20 -32.50
N THR A 42 18.40 -3.23 -33.07
CA THR A 42 17.68 -2.21 -32.31
C THR A 42 16.75 -2.82 -31.25
N ASN A 43 16.63 -2.21 -30.07
CA ASN A 43 15.89 -2.75 -28.90
C ASN A 43 14.49 -3.31 -29.21
N ASN A 44 13.77 -2.72 -30.17
CA ASN A 44 12.41 -3.13 -30.53
C ASN A 44 12.38 -4.46 -31.30
N GLN A 45 13.48 -4.84 -31.95
CA GLN A 45 13.60 -6.11 -32.67
C GLN A 45 14.14 -7.23 -31.76
N THR A 46 14.87 -6.92 -30.69
CA THR A 46 15.40 -7.89 -29.73
C THR A 46 14.33 -8.83 -29.18
N GLN A 47 13.17 -8.31 -28.78
CA GLN A 47 12.08 -9.13 -28.25
C GLN A 47 11.55 -10.12 -29.29
N ASN A 48 11.36 -9.67 -30.53
CA ASN A 48 10.82 -10.50 -31.62
C ASN A 48 11.81 -11.59 -32.03
N VAL A 49 13.10 -11.27 -32.09
CA VAL A 49 14.18 -12.23 -32.34
C VAL A 49 14.20 -13.29 -31.23
N LEU A 50 14.18 -12.87 -29.97
CA LEU A 50 14.17 -13.79 -28.84
C LEU A 50 12.92 -14.68 -28.81
N LEU A 51 11.73 -14.15 -29.12
CA LEU A 51 10.49 -14.92 -29.22
C LEU A 51 10.56 -15.93 -30.36
N SER A 52 11.03 -15.52 -31.53
CA SER A 52 11.20 -16.40 -32.69
C SER A 52 12.17 -17.54 -32.37
N CYS A 53 13.29 -17.23 -31.71
CA CYS A 53 14.26 -18.24 -31.24
C CYS A 53 13.67 -19.18 -30.19
N PHE A 54 12.82 -18.67 -29.28
CA PHE A 54 12.18 -19.48 -28.25
C PHE A 54 11.18 -20.47 -28.85
N HIS A 55 10.43 -20.06 -29.88
CA HIS A 55 9.44 -20.90 -30.57
C HIS A 55 9.97 -21.67 -31.79
N ALA A 56 11.27 -21.57 -32.10
CA ALA A 56 11.88 -22.20 -33.27
C ALA A 56 11.81 -23.74 -33.25
N GLU A 57 11.76 -24.35 -34.44
CA GLU A 57 11.66 -25.80 -34.61
C GLU A 57 12.88 -26.59 -34.08
N TYR A 58 12.59 -27.85 -33.73
CA TYR A 58 13.44 -28.79 -33.02
C TYR A 58 14.67 -29.27 -33.82
N SER A 59 15.82 -28.64 -33.60
CA SER A 59 17.14 -29.22 -33.86
C SER A 59 18.00 -29.17 -32.57
N GLU A 60 18.98 -30.08 -32.41
CA GLU A 60 19.86 -30.14 -31.22
C GLU A 60 20.50 -28.78 -30.89
N MET A 61 21.04 -28.09 -31.91
CA MET A 61 21.66 -26.78 -31.76
C MET A 61 20.62 -25.66 -31.53
N ASN A 62 19.41 -25.82 -32.07
CA ASN A 62 18.30 -24.89 -31.82
C ASN A 62 17.73 -25.02 -30.41
N LYS A 63 17.77 -26.19 -29.76
CA LYS A 63 17.22 -26.38 -28.40
C LYS A 63 17.95 -25.54 -27.35
N LEU A 64 19.28 -25.55 -27.38
CA LEU A 64 20.08 -24.80 -26.41
C LEU A 64 19.90 -23.28 -26.62
N ASN A 65 19.84 -22.84 -27.88
CA ASN A 65 19.58 -21.45 -28.22
C ASN A 65 18.15 -21.03 -27.88
N SER A 66 17.15 -21.88 -28.12
CA SER A 66 15.75 -21.67 -27.69
C SER A 66 15.67 -21.54 -26.18
N ALA A 67 16.33 -22.41 -25.42
CA ALA A 67 16.34 -22.34 -23.96
C ALA A 67 17.00 -21.06 -23.43
N ARG A 68 18.10 -20.62 -24.06
CA ARG A 68 18.79 -19.37 -23.72
C ARG A 68 17.96 -18.14 -24.09
N ALA A 69 17.31 -18.15 -25.25
CA ALA A 69 16.39 -17.08 -25.65
C ALA A 69 15.18 -16.99 -24.69
N GLY A 70 14.60 -18.14 -24.32
CA GLY A 70 13.57 -18.23 -23.30
C GLY A 70 14.02 -17.71 -21.94
N LEU A 71 15.26 -18.00 -21.53
CA LEU A 71 15.85 -17.44 -20.31
C LEU A 71 15.96 -15.91 -20.38
N CYS A 72 16.33 -15.35 -21.54
CA CYS A 72 16.38 -13.90 -21.73
C CYS A 72 15.00 -13.25 -21.60
N LEU A 73 13.98 -13.87 -22.20
CA LEU A 73 12.60 -13.41 -22.11
C LEU A 73 12.03 -13.55 -20.68
N ARG A 74 12.45 -14.59 -19.94
CA ARG A 74 12.08 -14.76 -18.52
C ARG A 74 12.67 -13.67 -17.63
N CYS A 75 13.92 -13.27 -17.87
CA CYS A 75 14.50 -12.08 -17.24
C CYS A 75 13.62 -10.86 -17.49
N TYR A 76 13.22 -10.65 -18.75
CA TYR A 76 12.38 -9.52 -19.15
C TYR A 76 11.02 -9.51 -18.43
N VAL A 77 10.25 -10.61 -18.50
CA VAL A 77 8.89 -10.65 -17.93
C VAL A 77 8.86 -10.68 -16.41
N SER A 78 9.99 -10.95 -15.73
CA SER A 78 10.07 -10.92 -14.26
C SER A 78 9.74 -9.54 -13.67
N GLU A 79 10.05 -8.47 -14.40
CA GLU A 79 9.78 -7.09 -13.95
C GLU A 79 8.27 -6.71 -14.04
N PRO A 80 7.57 -6.90 -15.17
CA PRO A 80 6.11 -6.71 -15.25
C PRO A 80 5.33 -7.53 -14.21
N ILE A 81 5.75 -8.79 -13.97
CA ILE A 81 5.13 -9.65 -12.96
C ILE A 81 5.25 -9.03 -11.56
N LEU A 82 6.45 -8.56 -11.20
CA LEU A 82 6.70 -7.87 -9.94
C LEU A 82 5.87 -6.59 -9.81
N LYS A 83 5.85 -5.75 -10.86
CA LYS A 83 5.07 -4.51 -10.89
C LYS A 83 3.59 -4.78 -10.67
N GLN A 84 3.05 -5.86 -11.26
CA GLN A 84 1.66 -6.24 -11.06
C GLN A 84 1.36 -6.64 -9.61
N CYS A 85 2.27 -7.36 -8.94
CA CYS A 85 2.12 -7.70 -7.53
C CYS A 85 2.07 -6.45 -6.65
N LYS A 86 2.95 -5.47 -6.90
CA LYS A 86 2.91 -4.17 -6.22
C LYS A 86 1.58 -3.46 -6.43
N LYS A 87 1.09 -3.42 -7.68
CA LYS A 87 -0.20 -2.81 -8.02
C LYS A 87 -1.38 -3.50 -7.34
N ILE A 88 -1.38 -4.84 -7.26
CA ILE A 88 -2.41 -5.58 -6.51
C ILE A 88 -2.37 -5.18 -5.03
N ALA A 89 -1.19 -5.16 -4.42
CA ALA A 89 -1.07 -4.79 -3.02
C ALA A 89 -1.50 -3.34 -2.76
N SER A 90 -1.07 -2.35 -3.56
CA SER A 90 -1.47 -0.96 -3.32
C SER A 90 -2.98 -0.73 -3.43
N LEU A 91 -3.64 -1.47 -4.33
CA LEU A 91 -5.09 -1.37 -4.52
C LEU A 91 -5.91 -2.08 -3.43
N PHE A 92 -5.37 -3.13 -2.81
CA PHE A 92 -6.15 -4.06 -1.98
C PHE A 92 -5.62 -4.32 -0.58
N SER A 93 -4.39 -3.89 -0.27
CA SER A 93 -3.80 -4.10 1.05
C SER A 93 -4.48 -3.30 2.16
N GLY A 94 -5.18 -2.20 1.82
CA GLY A 94 -5.98 -1.39 2.75
C GLY A 94 -5.24 -1.10 4.07
N GLU A 95 -5.94 -1.19 5.21
CA GLU A 95 -5.35 -1.20 6.56
C GLU A 95 -4.58 -2.50 6.86
N LYS A 96 -3.64 -2.87 5.97
CA LYS A 96 -2.58 -3.87 6.11
C LYS A 96 -2.99 -5.33 6.36
N GLN A 97 -3.88 -5.88 5.55
CA GLN A 97 -4.20 -7.32 5.63
C GLN A 97 -3.17 -8.23 4.92
N PHE A 98 -2.49 -7.73 3.89
CA PHE A 98 -1.36 -8.38 3.21
C PHE A 98 -0.54 -7.34 2.45
N THR A 99 0.64 -7.70 1.97
CA THR A 99 1.56 -6.87 1.20
C THR A 99 1.87 -7.50 -0.15
N TYR A 100 2.56 -6.78 -1.04
CA TYR A 100 2.99 -7.36 -2.31
C TYR A 100 3.95 -8.54 -2.12
N ARG A 101 4.68 -8.59 -0.99
CA ARG A 101 5.61 -9.67 -0.66
C ARG A 101 4.90 -11.01 -0.54
N ASP A 102 3.67 -10.99 -0.02
CA ASP A 102 2.84 -12.18 0.13
C ASP A 102 2.39 -12.74 -1.23
N LEU A 103 2.39 -11.91 -2.27
CA LEU A 103 2.03 -12.31 -3.63
C LEU A 103 3.21 -12.92 -4.41
N LEU A 104 4.45 -12.53 -4.09
CA LEU A 104 5.62 -12.91 -4.88
C LEU A 104 5.82 -14.44 -5.00
N PRO A 105 5.66 -15.26 -3.94
CA PRO A 105 5.86 -16.71 -4.01
C PRO A 105 5.02 -17.41 -5.10
N PHE A 106 3.87 -16.86 -5.45
CA PHE A 106 2.95 -17.45 -6.42
C PHE A 106 3.33 -17.18 -7.89
N VAL A 107 4.16 -16.16 -8.15
CA VAL A 107 4.44 -15.69 -9.52
C VAL A 107 5.89 -15.36 -9.84
N LEU A 108 6.71 -14.99 -8.85
CA LEU A 108 8.17 -14.85 -9.01
C LEU A 108 8.88 -16.13 -8.56
N ASN A 109 8.45 -17.25 -9.14
CA ASN A 109 8.96 -18.58 -8.81
C ASN A 109 10.15 -19.02 -9.68
N ASP A 110 10.78 -18.06 -10.36
CA ASP A 110 11.84 -18.28 -11.32
C ASP A 110 13.20 -17.84 -10.77
N ASP A 111 14.10 -18.81 -10.61
CA ASP A 111 15.45 -18.60 -10.14
C ASP A 111 16.46 -18.35 -11.27
N GLY A 112 16.04 -18.19 -12.52
CA GLY A 112 16.89 -17.91 -13.67
C GLY A 112 18.10 -18.83 -13.87
N GLN A 113 18.12 -20.03 -13.27
CA GLN A 113 19.21 -21.01 -13.42
C GLN A 113 18.83 -22.11 -14.41
N LYS A 114 17.56 -22.52 -14.40
CA LYS A 114 17.06 -23.62 -15.22
C LYS A 114 16.91 -23.21 -16.68
N LEU A 115 17.47 -23.98 -17.60
CA LEU A 115 17.22 -23.86 -19.03
C LEU A 115 15.95 -24.64 -19.38
N ILE A 116 14.96 -23.94 -19.93
CA ILE A 116 13.63 -24.50 -20.21
C ILE A 116 13.33 -24.36 -21.70
N VAL A 117 12.85 -25.46 -22.29
CA VAL A 117 12.26 -25.49 -23.63
C VAL A 117 10.80 -25.96 -23.53
N LEU A 118 9.99 -25.66 -24.54
CA LEU A 118 8.62 -26.17 -24.64
C LEU A 118 8.60 -27.45 -25.46
N ASP A 119 7.74 -28.42 -25.15
CA ASP A 119 7.51 -29.62 -25.97
C ASP A 119 7.01 -29.28 -27.40
N GLN A 120 6.88 -30.29 -28.28
CA GLN A 120 6.46 -30.10 -29.68
C GLN A 120 5.08 -29.41 -29.80
N ASP A 121 4.20 -29.61 -28.83
CA ASP A 121 2.87 -28.99 -28.78
C ASP A 121 2.88 -27.59 -28.14
N GLY A 122 4.04 -27.11 -27.66
CA GLY A 122 4.15 -25.85 -26.93
C GLY A 122 3.43 -25.85 -25.58
N LYS A 123 3.08 -27.02 -25.03
CA LYS A 123 2.22 -27.20 -23.85
C LYS A 123 2.98 -27.52 -22.57
N THR A 124 4.06 -28.30 -22.68
CA THR A 124 4.81 -28.81 -21.54
C THR A 124 6.16 -28.13 -21.41
N GLN A 125 6.53 -27.75 -20.18
CA GLN A 125 7.84 -27.19 -19.87
C GLN A 125 8.84 -28.33 -19.63
N LEU A 126 9.89 -28.39 -20.45
CA LEU A 126 10.97 -29.36 -20.36
C LEU A 126 12.25 -28.67 -19.90
N MET A 127 12.95 -29.27 -18.95
CA MET A 127 14.22 -28.79 -18.42
C MET A 127 15.38 -29.48 -19.11
N ILE A 128 16.40 -28.71 -19.46
CA ILE A 128 17.71 -29.21 -19.89
C ILE A 128 18.58 -29.34 -18.62
N ASP A 129 19.00 -30.55 -18.30
CA ASP A 129 19.93 -30.80 -17.18
C ASP A 129 21.39 -30.54 -17.56
N ASP A 130 22.30 -30.64 -16.58
CA ASP A 130 23.74 -30.39 -16.79
C ASP A 130 24.40 -31.36 -17.77
N ASN A 131 23.75 -32.51 -18.04
CA ASN A 131 24.17 -33.49 -19.03
C ASN A 131 23.50 -33.28 -20.40
N TYR A 132 22.87 -32.13 -20.61
CA TYR A 132 22.10 -31.77 -21.80
C TYR A 132 20.92 -32.70 -22.09
N GLN A 133 20.43 -33.45 -21.10
CA GLN A 133 19.25 -34.28 -21.26
C GLN A 133 17.98 -33.48 -20.98
N ILE A 134 16.95 -33.76 -21.78
CA ILE A 134 15.65 -33.10 -21.69
C ILE A 134 14.74 -33.95 -20.80
N LYS A 135 14.26 -33.37 -19.71
CA LYS A 135 13.35 -34.04 -18.78
C LYS A 135 12.13 -33.15 -18.50
N PRO A 136 10.94 -33.71 -18.25
CA PRO A 136 9.79 -32.93 -17.80
C PRO A 136 10.15 -32.14 -16.54
N SER A 137 9.88 -30.84 -16.53
CA SER A 137 10.14 -30.03 -15.34
C SER A 137 9.18 -30.47 -14.23
N SER A 138 9.71 -30.82 -13.06
CA SER A 138 8.91 -31.14 -11.87
C SER A 138 8.15 -29.92 -11.33
N TYR A 139 8.53 -28.72 -11.76
CA TYR A 139 7.98 -27.45 -11.29
C TYR A 139 7.67 -26.53 -12.47
N LYS A 140 6.46 -25.95 -12.48
CA LYS A 140 6.02 -25.05 -13.56
C LYS A 140 6.41 -23.61 -13.25
N LEU A 141 7.28 -23.04 -14.08
CA LEU A 141 7.66 -21.64 -13.95
C LEU A 141 6.56 -20.74 -14.50
N PHE A 142 6.17 -19.74 -13.73
CA PHE A 142 5.11 -18.82 -14.11
C PHE A 142 5.57 -17.91 -15.25
N SER A 143 6.80 -17.41 -15.20
CA SER A 143 7.45 -16.66 -16.29
C SER A 143 7.39 -17.40 -17.64
N VAL A 144 7.65 -18.71 -17.65
CA VAL A 144 7.53 -19.54 -18.85
C VAL A 144 6.07 -19.68 -19.29
N THR A 145 5.12 -19.77 -18.34
CA THR A 145 3.68 -19.82 -18.66
C THR A 145 3.21 -18.53 -19.35
N VAL A 146 3.72 -17.38 -18.92
CA VAL A 146 3.47 -16.09 -19.58
C VAL A 146 3.95 -16.14 -21.03
N LEU A 147 5.19 -16.57 -21.28
CA LEU A 147 5.76 -16.66 -22.62
C LEU A 147 5.05 -17.68 -23.51
N GLN A 148 4.74 -18.85 -22.95
CA GLN A 148 4.06 -19.95 -23.63
C GLN A 148 2.70 -19.54 -24.21
N THR A 149 1.98 -18.69 -23.50
CA THR A 149 0.63 -18.27 -23.89
C THR A 149 0.62 -16.95 -24.66
N PHE A 150 1.78 -16.30 -24.80
CA PHE A 150 1.93 -15.07 -25.55
C PHE A 150 1.90 -15.37 -27.05
N ASN A 151 1.11 -14.61 -27.79
CA ASN A 151 1.08 -14.69 -29.24
C ASN A 151 1.16 -13.26 -29.82
N ALA A 152 2.28 -12.97 -30.48
CA ALA A 152 2.57 -11.68 -31.08
C ALA A 152 1.73 -11.39 -32.35
N GLU A 153 1.13 -12.42 -32.97
CA GLU A 153 0.43 -12.34 -34.27
C GLU A 153 -1.10 -12.18 -34.13
N LEU A 154 -1.67 -12.28 -32.92
CA LEU A 154 -3.11 -12.10 -32.71
C LEU A 154 -3.54 -10.62 -32.89
N GLN A 155 -4.69 -10.42 -33.53
CA GLN A 155 -5.27 -9.13 -33.94
C GLN A 155 -5.42 -8.05 -32.85
N SER A 156 -5.30 -8.41 -31.57
CA SER A 156 -5.33 -7.45 -30.45
C SER A 156 -3.99 -6.80 -30.12
N GLY A 157 -2.87 -7.22 -30.74
CA GLY A 157 -1.55 -6.59 -30.60
C GLY A 157 -1.21 -6.22 -29.16
N MET A 158 -1.17 -7.16 -28.23
CA MET A 158 -0.85 -6.84 -26.84
C MET A 158 0.67 -6.92 -26.66
N SER A 159 1.29 -5.91 -26.04
CA SER A 159 2.73 -5.97 -25.70
C SER A 159 3.01 -7.12 -24.72
N LEU A 160 4.24 -7.63 -24.71
CA LEU A 160 4.64 -8.69 -23.78
C LEU A 160 4.52 -8.25 -22.31
N ASP A 161 4.80 -6.96 -22.03
CA ASP A 161 4.58 -6.36 -20.72
C ASP A 161 3.09 -6.46 -20.32
N ASN A 162 2.16 -6.03 -21.17
CA ASN A 162 0.72 -6.10 -20.93
C ASN A 162 0.20 -7.52 -20.81
N TRP A 163 0.77 -8.43 -21.60
CA TRP A 163 0.47 -9.85 -21.47
C TRP A 163 0.91 -10.39 -20.11
N ALA A 164 2.13 -10.07 -19.66
CA ALA A 164 2.64 -10.47 -18.36
C ALA A 164 1.80 -9.89 -17.21
N TYR A 165 1.36 -8.63 -17.31
CA TYR A 165 0.41 -8.03 -16.37
C TYR A 165 -0.91 -8.81 -16.31
N LEU A 166 -1.49 -9.09 -17.48
CA LEU A 166 -2.77 -9.80 -17.60
C LEU A 166 -2.68 -11.21 -17.03
N GLN A 167 -1.63 -11.96 -17.40
CA GLN A 167 -1.39 -13.31 -16.90
C GLN A 167 -1.17 -13.32 -15.39
N THR A 168 -0.41 -12.36 -14.84
CA THR A 168 -0.17 -12.25 -13.39
C THR A 168 -1.49 -12.02 -12.64
N LYS A 169 -2.33 -11.10 -13.14
CA LYS A 169 -3.69 -10.88 -12.63
C LYS A 169 -4.58 -12.12 -12.72
N GLN A 170 -4.38 -12.97 -13.73
CA GLN A 170 -5.16 -14.18 -13.94
C GLN A 170 -4.62 -15.43 -13.23
N ASN A 171 -3.44 -15.34 -12.60
CA ASN A 171 -2.81 -16.46 -11.93
C ASN A 171 -3.77 -17.08 -10.89
N PRO A 172 -4.06 -18.40 -10.97
CA PRO A 172 -5.06 -19.04 -10.14
C PRO A 172 -4.66 -19.12 -8.66
N GLU A 173 -3.36 -19.25 -8.37
CA GLU A 173 -2.84 -19.28 -7.01
C GLU A 173 -2.94 -17.90 -6.35
N LEU A 174 -2.59 -16.84 -7.09
CA LEU A 174 -2.82 -15.46 -6.65
C LEU A 174 -4.31 -15.19 -6.41
N LYS A 175 -5.19 -15.59 -7.34
CA LYS A 175 -6.64 -15.43 -7.15
C LYS A 175 -7.15 -16.20 -5.94
N LYS A 176 -6.61 -17.40 -5.68
CA LYS A 176 -6.96 -18.19 -4.49
C LYS A 176 -6.52 -17.47 -3.21
N PHE A 177 -5.28 -16.98 -3.15
CA PHE A 177 -4.77 -16.19 -2.03
C PHE A 177 -5.64 -14.95 -1.79
N LEU A 178 -5.88 -14.14 -2.82
CA LEU A 178 -6.73 -12.95 -2.72
C LEU A 178 -8.18 -13.30 -2.31
N SER A 179 -8.68 -14.48 -2.68
CA SER A 179 -10.02 -14.91 -2.29
C SER A 179 -10.21 -15.10 -0.78
N GLU A 180 -9.13 -15.37 -0.05
CA GLU A 180 -9.10 -15.47 1.42
C GLU A 180 -9.38 -14.11 2.07
N PHE A 181 -9.05 -13.03 1.37
CA PHE A 181 -9.33 -11.64 1.76
C PHE A 181 -10.66 -11.10 1.20
N GLY A 182 -11.49 -11.96 0.61
CA GLY A 182 -12.83 -11.61 0.12
C GLY A 182 -12.94 -11.39 -1.39
N PHE A 183 -11.85 -11.50 -2.15
CA PHE A 183 -11.82 -11.25 -3.60
C PHE A 183 -12.14 -12.53 -4.41
N GLN A 184 -13.42 -12.83 -4.65
CA GLN A 184 -13.85 -13.86 -5.60
C GLN A 184 -14.67 -13.25 -6.74
N HIS A 185 -14.51 -13.76 -7.96
CA HIS A 185 -15.42 -13.50 -9.08
C HIS A 185 -16.81 -14.08 -8.74
N LEU A 186 -17.67 -13.29 -8.12
CA LEU A 186 -19.03 -13.65 -7.74
C LEU A 186 -20.00 -13.15 -8.82
N SER A 187 -21.10 -13.89 -9.04
CA SER A 187 -22.26 -13.33 -9.74
C SER A 187 -22.88 -12.22 -8.88
N ASP A 188 -23.65 -11.32 -9.48
CA ASP A 188 -24.35 -10.21 -8.79
C ASP A 188 -25.06 -10.70 -7.52
N TRP A 189 -25.73 -11.83 -7.63
CA TRP A 189 -26.51 -12.46 -6.55
C TRP A 189 -25.65 -13.20 -5.54
N ALA A 190 -24.50 -13.75 -5.97
CA ALA A 190 -23.53 -14.35 -5.06
C ALA A 190 -22.78 -13.27 -4.26
N LEU A 191 -22.56 -12.09 -4.86
CA LEU A 191 -21.97 -10.92 -4.21
C LEU A 191 -22.88 -10.40 -3.10
N LEU A 192 -24.17 -10.21 -3.40
CA LEU A 192 -25.18 -9.82 -2.40
C LEU A 192 -25.33 -10.84 -1.27
N ASN A 193 -25.28 -12.14 -1.57
CA ASN A 193 -25.41 -13.18 -0.54
C ASN A 193 -24.19 -13.25 0.40
N ARG A 194 -23.00 -12.87 -0.10
CA ARG A 194 -21.73 -12.89 0.66
C ARG A 194 -21.49 -11.59 1.45
N THR A 195 -22.23 -10.51 1.17
CA THR A 195 -22.06 -9.22 1.85
C THR A 195 -22.09 -9.40 3.37
N GLY A 196 -20.95 -9.11 4.01
CA GLY A 196 -20.72 -9.30 5.45
C GLY A 196 -21.01 -8.04 6.26
N ILE A 197 -20.98 -8.17 7.60
CA ILE A 197 -21.34 -7.10 8.55
C ILE A 197 -20.56 -5.80 8.29
N LYS A 198 -19.25 -5.88 8.03
CA LYS A 198 -18.38 -4.73 7.73
C LYS A 198 -18.71 -3.99 6.42
N GLN A 199 -19.28 -4.69 5.44
CA GLN A 199 -19.72 -4.09 4.17
C GLN A 199 -21.10 -3.46 4.32
N LEU A 200 -21.95 -4.04 5.18
CA LEU A 200 -23.26 -3.49 5.52
C LEU A 200 -23.14 -2.17 6.28
N GLU A 201 -22.17 -2.03 7.18
CA GLU A 201 -21.91 -0.78 7.93
C GLU A 201 -21.63 0.45 7.03
N ARG A 202 -21.27 0.24 5.76
CA ARG A 202 -20.96 1.29 4.80
C ARG A 202 -22.12 1.63 3.85
N LEU A 203 -23.18 0.83 3.87
CA LEU A 203 -24.38 1.06 3.07
C LEU A 203 -25.39 1.87 3.88
N SER A 204 -26.32 2.53 3.18
CA SER A 204 -27.42 3.22 3.85
C SER A 204 -28.29 2.23 4.64
N ILE A 205 -29.02 2.74 5.63
CA ILE A 205 -29.95 1.95 6.45
C ILE A 205 -30.97 1.22 5.55
N GLN A 206 -31.42 1.86 4.47
CA GLN A 206 -32.35 1.29 3.51
C GLN A 206 -31.73 0.12 2.72
N GLU A 207 -30.52 0.29 2.19
CA GLU A 207 -29.78 -0.75 1.46
C GLU A 207 -29.47 -1.96 2.37
N CYS A 208 -29.20 -1.70 3.65
CA CYS A 208 -29.04 -2.76 4.65
C CYS A 208 -30.29 -3.62 4.81
N TYR A 209 -31.48 -3.01 4.85
CA TYR A 209 -32.74 -3.76 4.93
C TYR A 209 -33.03 -4.56 3.65
N ILE A 210 -32.69 -4.00 2.48
CA ILE A 210 -32.79 -4.69 1.18
C ILE A 210 -31.90 -5.93 1.15
N ILE A 211 -30.67 -5.84 1.63
CA ILE A 211 -29.77 -6.99 1.71
C ILE A 211 -30.23 -8.01 2.76
N LYS A 212 -30.75 -7.56 3.91
CA LYS A 212 -31.33 -8.46 4.93
C LYS A 212 -32.53 -9.24 4.39
N ALA A 213 -33.42 -8.57 3.65
CA ALA A 213 -34.55 -9.22 2.97
C ALA A 213 -34.04 -10.26 1.96
N PHE A 214 -33.03 -9.90 1.17
CA PHE A 214 -32.39 -10.80 0.22
C PHE A 214 -31.76 -12.03 0.92
N HIS A 215 -31.01 -11.81 2.01
CA HIS A 215 -30.41 -12.88 2.82
C HIS A 215 -31.46 -13.82 3.42
N ALA A 216 -32.55 -13.28 3.96
CA ALA A 216 -33.61 -14.08 4.58
C ALA A 216 -34.20 -15.10 3.59
N VAL A 217 -34.53 -14.65 2.39
CA VAL A 217 -35.13 -15.50 1.35
C VAL A 217 -34.10 -16.47 0.76
N TYR A 218 -32.92 -15.98 0.35
CA TYR A 218 -31.92 -16.82 -0.32
C TYR A 218 -31.25 -17.84 0.61
N ARG A 219 -31.06 -17.52 1.90
CA ARG A 219 -30.48 -18.47 2.86
C ARG A 219 -31.50 -19.54 3.27
N ARG A 220 -32.80 -19.18 3.42
CA ARG A 220 -33.91 -20.14 3.62
C ARG A 220 -33.97 -21.14 2.46
N ASP A 221 -34.02 -20.66 1.22
CA ASP A 221 -34.13 -21.52 0.04
C ASP A 221 -32.92 -22.47 -0.12
N ARG A 222 -31.73 -22.02 0.29
CA ARG A 222 -30.51 -22.83 0.27
C ARG A 222 -30.48 -23.89 1.37
N GLN A 223 -31.11 -23.64 2.52
CA GLN A 223 -31.26 -24.64 3.58
C GLN A 223 -32.32 -25.69 3.21
N GLN A 224 -33.42 -25.28 2.57
CA GLN A 224 -34.50 -26.17 2.16
C GLN A 224 -34.13 -27.06 0.95
N LYS A 225 -33.37 -26.52 0.00
CA LYS A 225 -32.80 -27.29 -1.10
C LYS A 225 -31.40 -27.76 -0.67
N GLN A 226 -31.28 -28.98 -0.13
CA GLN A 226 -29.96 -29.62 0.08
C GLN A 226 -29.27 -29.90 -1.27
N ILE A 227 -28.81 -28.85 -1.96
CA ILE A 227 -28.14 -28.96 -3.26
C ILE A 227 -26.70 -29.40 -3.00
N LYS A 228 -26.44 -30.70 -3.16
CA LYS A 228 -25.09 -31.21 -3.36
C LYS A 228 -24.52 -30.61 -4.65
N GLY A 229 -23.52 -29.76 -4.51
CA GLY A 229 -22.76 -29.15 -5.61
C GLY A 229 -22.92 -27.64 -5.72
N ALA A 230 -21.78 -26.94 -5.88
CA ALA A 230 -21.68 -25.49 -6.00
C ALA A 230 -22.29 -24.98 -7.33
N LYS A 231 -23.62 -25.00 -7.46
CA LYS A 231 -24.32 -24.26 -8.52
C LYS A 231 -24.30 -22.77 -8.17
N LYS A 232 -24.00 -21.93 -9.17
CA LYS A 232 -23.99 -20.46 -9.09
C LYS A 232 -25.31 -19.95 -8.51
N CYS A 233 -25.25 -18.88 -7.71
CA CYS A 233 -26.42 -18.23 -7.13
C CYS A 233 -27.33 -17.70 -8.28
N PRO A 234 -28.55 -18.24 -8.45
CA PRO A 234 -29.43 -17.87 -9.56
C PRO A 234 -30.12 -16.52 -9.31
N GLU A 235 -30.63 -15.93 -10.39
CA GLU A 235 -31.47 -14.71 -10.35
C GLU A 235 -32.73 -14.88 -9.49
N PRO A 236 -33.21 -13.80 -8.84
CA PRO A 236 -34.42 -13.86 -8.03
C PRO A 236 -35.65 -14.16 -8.87
N THR A 237 -36.42 -15.16 -8.45
CA THR A 237 -37.73 -15.45 -9.03
C THR A 237 -38.77 -14.42 -8.56
N ASN A 238 -39.85 -14.24 -9.34
CA ASN A 238 -40.94 -13.33 -8.95
C ASN A 238 -41.55 -13.68 -7.58
N ALA A 239 -41.63 -14.95 -7.21
CA ALA A 239 -42.11 -15.37 -5.90
C ALA A 239 -41.17 -14.89 -4.77
N GLN A 240 -39.85 -15.03 -4.96
CA GLN A 240 -38.85 -14.54 -4.01
C GLN A 240 -38.85 -13.02 -3.90
N LEU A 241 -39.04 -12.30 -5.00
CA LEU A 241 -39.14 -10.84 -4.99
C LEU A 241 -40.39 -10.36 -4.22
N GLN A 242 -41.52 -11.04 -4.35
CA GLN A 242 -42.72 -10.74 -3.57
C GLN A 242 -42.51 -11.01 -2.06
N GLU A 243 -41.79 -12.09 -1.71
CA GLU A 243 -41.42 -12.38 -0.32
C GLU A 243 -40.50 -11.29 0.26
N MET A 244 -39.51 -10.82 -0.50
CA MET A 244 -38.65 -9.71 -0.10
C MET A 244 -39.42 -8.40 0.05
N LEU A 245 -40.38 -8.10 -0.83
CA LEU A 245 -41.21 -6.89 -0.74
C LEU A 245 -42.05 -6.90 0.54
N ASN A 246 -42.65 -8.03 0.90
CA ASN A 246 -43.41 -8.16 2.15
C ASN A 246 -42.51 -7.92 3.38
N TYR A 247 -41.27 -8.42 3.36
CA TYR A 247 -40.29 -8.16 4.43
C TYR A 247 -39.92 -6.67 4.53
N LEU A 248 -39.76 -6.00 3.38
CA LEU A 248 -39.39 -4.58 3.32
C LEU A 248 -40.54 -3.66 3.76
N GLN A 249 -41.78 -4.01 3.45
CA GLN A 249 -42.98 -3.29 3.92
C GLN A 249 -43.11 -3.33 5.45
N GLN A 250 -42.78 -4.46 6.09
CA GLN A 250 -42.76 -4.58 7.54
C GLN A 250 -41.71 -3.69 8.21
N HIS A 251 -40.66 -3.31 7.48
CA HIS A 251 -39.57 -2.46 7.95
C HIS A 251 -39.64 -1.02 7.41
N GLN A 252 -40.80 -0.59 6.91
CA GLN A 252 -41.07 0.76 6.40
C GLN A 252 -40.15 1.22 5.24
N VAL A 253 -39.63 0.29 4.43
CA VAL A 253 -38.85 0.62 3.23
C VAL A 253 -39.79 0.78 2.02
N LEU A 254 -39.75 1.95 1.37
CA LEU A 254 -40.62 2.34 0.25
C LEU A 254 -40.19 1.71 -1.09
N ILE A 255 -40.35 0.40 -1.25
CA ILE A 255 -40.22 -0.28 -2.54
C ILE A 255 -41.51 -1.04 -2.82
N ASN A 256 -42.23 -0.64 -3.86
CA ASN A 256 -43.60 -1.10 -4.10
C ASN A 256 -43.73 -2.08 -5.28
N THR A 257 -42.66 -2.29 -6.06
CA THR A 257 -42.72 -3.17 -7.23
C THR A 257 -41.49 -4.10 -7.34
N PRO A 258 -41.65 -5.34 -7.84
CA PRO A 258 -40.54 -6.27 -8.07
C PRO A 258 -39.48 -5.72 -9.03
N VAL A 259 -39.91 -4.96 -10.04
CA VAL A 259 -39.02 -4.33 -11.02
C VAL A 259 -38.13 -3.28 -10.36
N GLN A 260 -38.72 -2.46 -9.48
CA GLN A 260 -37.97 -1.48 -8.70
C GLN A 260 -37.01 -2.18 -7.73
N LEU A 261 -37.44 -3.27 -7.06
CA LEU A 261 -36.58 -4.04 -6.18
C LEU A 261 -35.36 -4.65 -6.90
N ILE A 262 -35.55 -5.22 -8.10
CA ILE A 262 -34.43 -5.72 -8.92
C ILE A 262 -33.47 -4.57 -9.26
N LYS A 263 -34.00 -3.41 -9.65
CA LYS A 263 -33.19 -2.24 -10.01
C LYS A 263 -32.34 -1.76 -8.82
N GLU A 264 -32.93 -1.70 -7.63
CA GLU A 264 -32.23 -1.34 -6.39
C GLU A 264 -31.17 -2.40 -6.02
N LEU A 265 -31.49 -3.69 -6.11
CA LEU A 265 -30.51 -4.76 -5.89
C LEU A 265 -29.34 -4.70 -6.89
N GLN A 266 -29.62 -4.42 -8.16
CA GLN A 266 -28.61 -4.25 -9.20
C GLN A 266 -27.77 -2.98 -8.97
N GLN A 267 -28.37 -1.89 -8.48
CA GLN A 267 -27.64 -0.68 -8.12
C GLN A 267 -26.72 -0.92 -6.91
N ILE A 268 -27.19 -1.62 -5.88
CA ILE A 268 -26.36 -2.05 -4.74
C ILE A 268 -25.21 -2.94 -5.25
N VAL A 269 -25.49 -3.88 -6.15
CA VAL A 269 -24.44 -4.71 -6.78
C VAL A 269 -23.46 -3.86 -7.58
N GLN A 270 -23.91 -2.86 -8.34
CA GLN A 270 -23.04 -1.97 -9.08
C GLN A 270 -22.19 -1.10 -8.15
N GLN A 271 -22.73 -0.65 -7.02
CA GLN A 271 -21.96 0.01 -5.96
C GLN A 271 -20.91 -0.96 -5.40
N LEU A 272 -21.30 -2.18 -5.03
CA LEU A 272 -20.38 -3.23 -4.56
C LEU A 272 -19.32 -3.62 -5.61
N ARG A 273 -19.66 -3.56 -6.91
CA ARG A 273 -18.76 -3.83 -8.05
C ARG A 273 -17.85 -2.65 -8.41
N LYS A 274 -18.24 -1.40 -8.15
CA LYS A 274 -17.33 -0.24 -8.27
C LYS A 274 -16.15 -0.35 -7.30
N TYR A 275 -16.29 -1.16 -6.25
CA TYR A 275 -15.19 -1.57 -5.38
C TYR A 275 -14.44 -2.84 -5.87
N ASP A 276 -14.93 -3.49 -6.93
CA ASP A 276 -14.44 -4.74 -7.53
C ASP A 276 -14.09 -4.51 -9.03
N ILE A 277 -13.25 -3.49 -9.31
CA ILE A 277 -12.84 -3.01 -10.66
C ILE A 277 -11.93 -4.02 -11.38
N TRP A 278 -12.31 -5.29 -11.45
CA TRP A 278 -11.46 -6.37 -11.99
C TRP A 278 -12.13 -7.19 -13.10
N SER A 279 -13.25 -6.71 -13.68
CA SER A 279 -13.97 -7.41 -14.74
C SER A 279 -13.71 -6.95 -16.19
N SER A 280 -13.07 -5.80 -16.45
CA SER A 280 -12.76 -5.40 -17.83
C SER A 280 -11.49 -6.09 -18.34
N ARG A 281 -11.61 -6.76 -19.50
CA ARG A 281 -10.51 -7.31 -20.32
C ARG A 281 -9.89 -6.24 -21.23
N GLU A 282 -9.87 -4.98 -20.79
CA GLU A 282 -9.41 -3.88 -21.64
C GLU A 282 -7.91 -3.66 -21.43
N SER A 283 -7.19 -3.53 -22.56
CA SER A 283 -5.77 -3.19 -22.58
C SER A 283 -5.56 -1.84 -21.90
N LEU A 284 -4.57 -1.76 -21.01
CA LEU A 284 -4.23 -0.53 -20.28
C LEU A 284 -3.54 0.50 -21.18
N ASP A 285 -2.98 0.05 -22.30
CA ASP A 285 -2.33 0.87 -23.32
C ASP A 285 -3.01 0.67 -24.69
N ILE A 286 -2.96 1.70 -25.54
CA ILE A 286 -3.34 1.68 -26.96
C ILE A 286 -2.06 1.75 -27.80
N TYR A 287 -2.02 1.02 -28.91
CA TYR A 287 -0.94 1.14 -29.89
C TYR A 287 -1.00 2.50 -30.58
N ASP A 288 0.04 3.31 -30.41
CA ASP A 288 0.18 4.58 -31.11
C ASP A 288 0.99 4.37 -32.40
N SER A 289 0.32 4.56 -33.53
CA SER A 289 0.91 4.41 -34.85
C SER A 289 1.98 5.46 -35.17
N GLU A 290 2.01 6.60 -34.46
CA GLU A 290 2.97 7.67 -34.70
C GLU A 290 4.30 7.43 -33.97
N SER A 291 4.26 6.96 -32.72
CA SER A 291 5.47 6.63 -31.93
C SER A 291 5.98 5.20 -32.13
N GLY A 292 5.19 4.33 -32.78
CA GLY A 292 5.52 2.91 -32.95
C GLY A 292 5.60 2.14 -31.63
N ASN A 293 4.94 2.65 -30.59
CA ASN A 293 4.95 2.12 -29.23
C ASN A 293 3.53 2.09 -28.64
N TYR A 294 3.36 1.32 -27.57
CA TYR A 294 2.12 1.31 -26.78
C TYR A 294 2.13 2.49 -25.80
N VAL A 295 1.10 3.31 -25.84
CA VAL A 295 0.91 4.46 -24.95
C VAL A 295 -0.27 4.23 -24.01
N PRO A 296 -0.20 4.69 -22.74
CA PRO A 296 -1.29 4.55 -21.80
C PRO A 296 -2.59 5.14 -22.31
N ARG A 297 -3.70 4.45 -22.07
CA ARG A 297 -5.04 4.92 -22.42
C ARG A 297 -5.35 6.28 -21.76
N PRO A 298 -5.64 7.34 -22.54
CA PRO A 298 -5.92 8.67 -22.00
C PRO A 298 -7.29 8.75 -21.30
N ASP A 299 -8.20 7.82 -21.59
CA ASP A 299 -9.55 7.69 -21.01
C ASP A 299 -9.57 7.01 -19.64
N LEU A 300 -8.50 6.31 -19.28
CA LEU A 300 -8.28 5.80 -17.93
C LEU A 300 -7.53 6.86 -17.12
N PRO A 301 -7.79 7.03 -15.80
CA PRO A 301 -6.94 7.86 -14.98
C PRO A 301 -5.51 7.36 -15.14
N SER A 302 -4.66 8.18 -15.77
CA SER A 302 -3.27 7.87 -16.04
C SER A 302 -2.53 7.78 -14.71
N SER A 303 -2.61 6.61 -14.08
CA SER A 303 -1.64 6.22 -13.09
C SER A 303 -0.55 5.48 -13.85
N SER A 304 0.27 6.22 -14.59
CA SER A 304 1.68 5.87 -14.59
C SER A 304 2.07 5.88 -13.11
N VAL A 305 2.02 4.71 -12.48
CA VAL A 305 2.46 4.56 -11.10
C VAL A 305 3.95 4.78 -11.18
N ASP A 306 4.35 6.03 -11.04
CA ASP A 306 5.74 6.37 -10.84
C ASP A 306 6.13 5.69 -9.54
N LEU A 307 6.98 4.67 -9.67
CA LEU A 307 7.45 3.86 -8.55
C LEU A 307 8.08 4.78 -7.50
N VAL A 308 8.70 5.87 -7.94
CA VAL A 308 9.26 6.91 -7.07
C VAL A 308 8.13 7.65 -6.36
N ALA A 309 7.09 8.11 -7.07
CA ALA A 309 6.00 8.87 -6.45
C ALA A 309 5.20 8.07 -5.41
N VAL A 310 5.01 6.76 -5.61
CA VAL A 310 4.35 5.91 -4.59
C VAL A 310 5.26 5.67 -3.39
N GLU A 311 6.55 5.41 -3.61
CA GLU A 311 7.52 5.26 -2.52
C GLU A 311 7.69 6.59 -1.73
N GLU A 312 7.68 7.74 -2.43
CA GLU A 312 7.66 9.07 -1.84
C GLU A 312 6.38 9.32 -1.05
N GLN A 313 5.21 8.96 -1.59
CA GLN A 313 3.94 9.16 -0.88
C GLN A 313 3.84 8.28 0.37
N GLU A 314 4.28 7.02 0.31
CA GLU A 314 4.35 6.13 1.48
C GLU A 314 5.33 6.67 2.53
N PHE A 315 6.47 7.20 2.09
CA PHE A 315 7.47 7.78 2.98
C PHE A 315 6.99 9.09 3.60
N LEU A 316 6.34 9.96 2.85
CA LEU A 316 5.73 11.20 3.35
C LEU A 316 4.61 10.91 4.35
N GLN A 317 3.76 9.92 4.08
CA GLN A 317 2.71 9.51 5.01
C GLN A 317 3.31 8.93 6.30
N PHE A 318 4.38 8.15 6.19
CA PHE A 318 5.16 7.68 7.33
C PHE A 318 5.72 8.85 8.15
N LEU A 319 6.39 9.81 7.50
CA LEU A 319 6.96 10.99 8.17
C LEU A 319 5.88 11.77 8.91
N LYS A 320 4.74 12.03 8.27
CA LYS A 320 3.65 12.80 8.86
C LYS A 320 3.03 12.11 10.07
N GLN A 321 2.68 10.82 9.93
CA GLN A 321 2.10 10.04 11.02
C GLN A 321 3.07 9.90 12.20
N HIS A 322 4.36 9.74 11.90
CA HIS A 322 5.38 9.60 12.93
C HIS A 322 5.66 10.92 13.64
N LEU A 323 5.61 12.05 12.91
CA LEU A 323 5.78 13.38 13.47
C LEU A 323 4.69 13.71 14.50
N ASP A 324 3.42 13.49 14.17
CA ASP A 324 2.29 13.75 15.08
C ASP A 324 2.39 12.93 16.38
N THR A 325 2.75 11.65 16.23
CA THR A 325 2.93 10.72 17.36
C THR A 325 4.12 11.16 18.24
N THR A 326 5.24 11.48 17.60
CA THR A 326 6.49 11.91 18.26
C THR A 326 6.28 13.22 19.02
N LEU A 327 5.58 14.18 18.42
CA LEU A 327 5.25 15.47 19.04
C LEU A 327 4.44 15.27 20.32
N THR A 328 3.36 14.49 20.24
CA THR A 328 2.46 14.24 21.37
C THR A 328 3.19 13.55 22.53
N GLN A 329 3.97 12.53 22.22
CA GLN A 329 4.76 11.81 23.21
C GLN A 329 5.84 12.69 23.85
N THR A 330 6.54 13.50 23.05
CA THR A 330 7.60 14.38 23.55
C THR A 330 7.05 15.49 24.44
N ILE A 331 5.89 16.08 24.10
CA ILE A 331 5.21 17.06 24.95
C ILE A 331 4.90 16.46 26.31
N LYS A 332 4.30 15.26 26.34
CA LYS A 332 4.00 14.55 27.58
C LYS A 332 5.26 14.36 28.44
N GLN A 333 6.31 13.80 27.84
CA GLN A 333 7.58 13.53 28.54
C GLN A 333 8.22 14.81 29.11
N GLU A 334 8.23 15.91 28.35
CA GLU A 334 8.83 17.17 28.81
C GLU A 334 8.01 17.87 29.89
N VAL A 335 6.67 17.81 29.81
CA VAL A 335 5.81 18.34 30.86
C VAL A 335 5.98 17.54 32.16
N GLU A 336 5.97 16.22 32.09
CA GLU A 336 6.22 15.34 33.24
C GLU A 336 7.62 15.58 33.83
N ALA A 337 8.66 15.67 33.00
CA ALA A 337 10.02 15.95 33.47
C ALA A 337 10.15 17.32 34.16
N ASN A 338 9.45 18.35 33.67
CA ASN A 338 9.42 19.65 34.33
C ASN A 338 8.68 19.61 35.66
N ILE A 339 7.57 18.87 35.77
CA ILE A 339 6.86 18.66 37.04
C ILE A 339 7.78 17.97 38.05
N ASP A 340 8.45 16.88 37.65
CA ASP A 340 9.38 16.14 38.51
C ASP A 340 10.55 17.02 38.98
N LYS A 341 11.10 17.84 38.08
CA LYS A 341 12.16 18.80 38.41
C LYS A 341 11.69 19.82 39.45
N LEU A 342 10.45 20.31 39.33
CA LEU A 342 9.86 21.23 40.30
C LEU A 342 9.64 20.55 41.65
N GLN A 343 9.12 19.32 41.67
CA GLN A 343 8.90 18.53 42.89
C GLN A 343 10.20 18.28 43.67
N LYS A 344 11.31 17.98 42.97
CA LYS A 344 12.63 17.77 43.58
C LYS A 344 13.26 19.04 44.15
N SER A 345 12.73 20.22 43.81
CA SER A 345 13.28 21.50 44.28
C SER A 345 12.63 21.96 45.58
N LYS A 346 13.43 22.16 46.63
CA LYS A 346 12.97 22.72 47.92
C LYS A 346 12.22 24.05 47.78
N LYS A 347 12.60 24.88 46.80
CA LYS A 347 12.02 26.23 46.60
C LYS A 347 10.77 26.24 45.71
N TYR A 348 10.68 25.32 44.75
CA TYR A 348 9.63 25.34 43.73
C TYR A 348 8.63 24.18 43.80
N ALA A 349 8.84 23.20 44.69
CA ALA A 349 7.94 22.07 44.92
C ALA A 349 6.46 22.46 45.06
N PRO A 350 6.08 23.54 45.78
CA PRO A 350 4.67 23.94 45.90
C PRO A 350 4.00 24.32 44.57
N PHE A 351 4.78 24.64 43.54
CA PHE A 351 4.28 25.03 42.22
C PHE A 351 4.21 23.88 41.22
N ALA A 352 4.75 22.70 41.55
CA ALA A 352 4.72 21.53 40.67
C ALA A 352 3.27 21.12 40.32
N GLN A 353 2.37 21.11 41.32
CA GLN A 353 0.94 20.83 41.12
C GLN A 353 0.21 21.93 40.32
N LYS A 354 0.77 23.14 40.28
CA LYS A 354 0.22 24.29 39.53
C LYS A 354 0.79 24.41 38.11
N TYR A 355 1.72 23.56 37.71
CA TYR A 355 2.39 23.65 36.41
C TYR A 355 1.40 23.48 35.25
N ILE A 356 0.57 22.43 35.28
CA ILE A 356 -0.47 22.17 34.27
C ILE A 356 -1.47 23.33 34.22
N GLN A 357 -1.91 23.83 35.37
CA GLN A 357 -2.80 25.00 35.44
C GLN A 357 -2.15 26.24 34.80
N GLY A 358 -0.86 26.44 34.98
CA GLY A 358 -0.13 27.53 34.33
C GLY A 358 -0.02 27.38 32.82
N LEU A 359 0.18 26.15 32.31
CA LEU A 359 0.13 25.88 30.88
C LEU A 359 -1.29 26.09 30.33
N GLU A 360 -2.33 25.71 31.07
CA GLU A 360 -3.72 25.96 30.68
C GLU A 360 -4.00 27.46 30.54
N LEU A 361 -3.61 28.27 31.53
CA LEU A 361 -3.75 29.73 31.46
C LEU A 361 -2.97 30.34 30.28
N TYR A 362 -1.81 29.79 29.96
CA TYR A 362 -0.98 30.27 28.86
C TYR A 362 -1.54 29.89 27.49
N TYR A 363 -1.84 28.61 27.27
CA TYR A 363 -2.24 28.09 25.95
C TYR A 363 -3.74 28.19 25.67
N TYR A 364 -4.64 28.03 26.65
CA TYR A 364 -6.09 28.19 26.42
C TYR A 364 -6.54 29.65 26.50
N LYS A 365 -6.05 30.40 27.48
CA LYS A 365 -6.51 31.77 27.76
C LYS A 365 -5.58 32.84 27.18
N ALA A 366 -4.55 32.43 26.43
CA ALA A 366 -3.54 33.31 25.82
C ALA A 366 -2.91 34.32 26.81
N MET A 367 -2.87 34.00 28.10
CA MET A 367 -2.41 34.93 29.13
C MET A 367 -0.89 35.05 29.12
N SER A 368 -0.38 36.26 29.30
CA SER A 368 1.05 36.51 29.49
C SER A 368 1.52 36.02 30.86
N LEU A 369 2.81 35.71 30.99
CA LEU A 369 3.40 35.31 32.28
C LEU A 369 3.17 36.36 33.39
N LYS A 370 3.09 37.64 33.04
CA LYS A 370 2.82 38.74 33.98
C LYS A 370 1.40 38.64 34.55
N GLU A 371 0.43 38.24 33.74
CA GLU A 371 -0.97 38.06 34.16
C GLU A 371 -1.19 36.73 34.88
N ILE A 372 -0.40 35.70 34.55
CA ILE A 372 -0.44 34.39 35.22
C ILE A 372 0.18 34.46 36.63
N THR A 373 1.23 35.26 36.82
CA THR A 373 1.96 35.42 38.09
C THR A 373 1.03 35.57 39.32
N PRO A 374 0.11 36.57 39.37
CA PRO A 374 -0.78 36.72 40.52
C PRO A 374 -1.79 35.58 40.64
N LYS A 375 -2.25 34.99 39.52
CA LYS A 375 -3.26 33.92 39.52
C LYS A 375 -2.76 32.61 40.13
N LEU A 376 -1.47 32.33 40.02
CA LEU A 376 -0.86 31.13 40.61
C LEU A 376 -0.23 31.36 41.99
N GLY A 377 -0.33 32.58 42.53
CA GLY A 377 0.27 32.97 43.81
C GLY A 377 1.80 33.07 43.75
N MET A 378 2.35 33.50 42.62
CA MET A 378 3.78 33.72 42.44
C MET A 378 4.14 35.16 42.82
N THR A 379 5.35 35.37 43.36
CA THR A 379 5.80 36.66 43.90
C THR A 379 6.31 37.62 42.83
N SER A 380 6.79 37.10 41.69
CA SER A 380 7.34 37.93 40.62
C SER A 380 7.24 37.26 39.25
N TRP A 381 7.30 38.09 38.21
CA TRP A 381 7.37 37.63 36.82
C TRP A 381 8.58 36.70 36.59
N ASP A 382 9.73 36.98 37.21
CA ASP A 382 10.91 36.12 37.13
C ASP A 382 10.66 34.72 37.71
N GLN A 383 9.86 34.62 38.78
CA GLN A 383 9.47 33.33 39.34
C GLN A 383 8.57 32.56 38.37
N ALA A 384 7.59 33.24 37.75
CA ALA A 384 6.73 32.63 36.73
C ALA A 384 7.53 32.14 35.51
N ARG A 385 8.51 32.94 35.06
CA ARG A 385 9.42 32.55 33.98
C ARG A 385 10.23 31.30 34.33
N ARG A 386 10.78 31.21 35.55
CA ARG A 386 11.57 30.03 35.98
C ARG A 386 10.75 28.75 36.13
N ILE A 387 9.44 28.88 36.39
CA ILE A 387 8.56 27.73 36.60
C ILE A 387 7.97 27.27 35.28
N LEU A 388 7.35 28.16 34.49
CA LEU A 388 6.57 27.76 33.30
C LEU A 388 7.36 27.77 31.99
N ASN A 389 8.33 28.67 31.86
CA ASN A 389 9.13 28.96 30.65
C ASN A 389 8.64 28.32 29.33
N PRO A 390 7.56 28.84 28.70
CA PRO A 390 7.02 28.25 27.47
C PRO A 390 8.03 28.18 26.31
N GLY A 391 8.98 29.13 26.26
CA GLY A 391 10.04 29.12 25.27
C GLY A 391 11.06 28.00 25.50
N GLU A 392 11.45 27.74 26.75
CA GLU A 392 12.34 26.60 27.07
C GLU A 392 11.63 25.26 26.86
N LEU A 393 10.33 25.17 27.17
CA LEU A 393 9.53 24.00 26.84
C LEU A 393 9.51 23.76 25.33
N LEU A 394 9.22 24.79 24.53
CA LEU A 394 9.25 24.71 23.07
C LEU A 394 10.61 24.21 22.55
N SER A 395 11.71 24.82 23.01
CA SER A 395 13.06 24.43 22.56
C SER A 395 13.41 22.99 22.93
N LYS A 396 13.03 22.52 24.12
CA LYS A 396 13.27 21.13 24.53
C LYS A 396 12.42 20.14 23.75
N VAL A 397 11.14 20.44 23.55
CA VAL A 397 10.24 19.60 22.75
C VAL A 397 10.74 19.54 21.31
N ARG A 398 11.19 20.65 20.72
CA ARG A 398 11.82 20.67 19.40
C ARG A 398 13.03 19.75 19.34
N ALA A 399 14.00 19.93 20.24
CA ALA A 399 15.24 19.16 20.25
C ALA A 399 14.97 17.64 20.31
N LYS A 400 14.09 17.22 21.22
CA LYS A 400 13.71 15.80 21.34
C LYS A 400 12.89 15.28 20.16
N THR A 401 12.02 16.12 19.57
CA THR A 401 11.24 15.73 18.40
C THR A 401 12.17 15.47 17.22
N VAL A 402 13.15 16.36 16.99
CA VAL A 402 14.19 16.17 15.96
C VAL A 402 15.00 14.90 16.20
N GLU A 403 15.44 14.67 17.44
CA GLU A 403 16.20 13.47 17.81
C GLU A 403 15.42 12.18 17.54
N GLN A 404 14.16 12.10 17.99
CA GLN A 404 13.29 10.93 17.79
C GLN A 404 12.89 10.73 16.32
N MET A 405 12.65 11.82 15.58
CA MET A 405 12.41 11.76 14.13
C MET A 405 13.64 11.23 13.40
N LEU A 406 14.83 11.72 13.74
CA LEU A 406 16.10 11.26 13.17
C LEU A 406 16.31 9.76 13.45
N GLU A 407 16.14 9.32 14.69
CA GLU A 407 16.26 7.90 15.05
C GLU A 407 15.28 7.04 14.24
N SER A 408 14.05 7.51 14.07
CA SER A 408 13.00 6.76 13.39
C SER A 408 13.17 6.73 11.88
N VAL A 409 13.65 7.83 11.28
CA VAL A 409 14.01 7.89 9.86
C VAL A 409 15.25 7.05 9.59
N LEU A 410 16.25 7.07 10.47
CA LEU A 410 17.44 6.21 10.35
C LEU A 410 17.06 4.73 10.47
N LYS A 411 16.18 4.39 11.43
CA LYS A 411 15.63 3.03 11.56
C LYS A 411 14.88 2.63 10.30
N LYS A 412 14.03 3.50 9.77
CA LYS A 412 13.29 3.24 8.52
C LYS A 412 14.21 3.12 7.32
N ALA A 413 15.23 3.96 7.20
CA ALA A 413 16.24 3.93 6.14
C ALA A 413 17.10 2.67 6.18
N ALA A 414 17.38 2.16 7.40
CA ALA A 414 18.04 0.88 7.58
C ALA A 414 17.12 -0.30 7.21
N GLU A 415 15.85 -0.28 7.66
CA GLU A 415 14.81 -1.24 7.29
C GLU A 415 14.51 -1.26 5.79
N THR A 416 14.79 -0.17 5.06
CA THR A 416 14.62 -0.09 3.59
C THR A 416 15.93 -0.27 2.82
N GLY A 417 17.08 -0.33 3.51
CA GLY A 417 18.40 -0.54 2.90
C GLY A 417 18.94 0.67 2.15
N LEU A 418 18.40 1.85 2.41
CA LEU A 418 18.89 3.11 1.86
C LEU A 418 20.25 3.49 2.45
N THR A 419 20.55 3.06 3.68
CA THR A 419 21.82 3.34 4.36
C THR A 419 22.32 2.19 5.22
N LYS A 420 23.65 2.15 5.43
CA LYS A 420 24.29 1.25 6.41
C LYS A 420 24.17 1.87 7.80
N ILE A 421 24.04 1.04 8.84
CA ILE A 421 24.20 1.48 10.24
C ILE A 421 25.63 1.11 10.70
N PRO A 422 26.45 2.06 11.19
CA PRO A 422 26.19 3.51 11.23
C PRO A 422 26.39 4.16 9.85
N PRO A 423 25.61 5.21 9.52
CA PRO A 423 25.74 5.92 8.24
C PRO A 423 27.01 6.78 8.24
N GLU A 424 27.45 7.19 7.05
CA GLU A 424 28.57 8.12 6.91
C GLU A 424 28.27 9.45 7.59
N ALA A 425 29.27 10.08 8.22
CA ALA A 425 29.09 11.30 9.01
C ALA A 425 28.42 12.44 8.22
N ASN A 426 28.81 12.62 6.95
CA ASN A 426 28.24 13.65 6.08
C ASN A 426 26.76 13.39 5.75
N TYR A 427 26.37 12.12 5.60
CA TYR A 427 24.98 11.74 5.40
C TYR A 427 24.13 12.05 6.64
N LEU A 428 24.68 11.75 7.83
CA LEU A 428 24.03 12.01 9.11
C LEU A 428 23.80 13.51 9.34
N ILE A 429 24.79 14.35 9.01
CA ILE A 429 24.67 15.81 9.09
C ILE A 429 23.56 16.31 8.15
N ALA A 430 23.61 15.93 6.87
CA ALA A 430 22.63 16.37 5.88
C ALA A 430 21.20 15.90 6.21
N LEU A 431 21.04 14.67 6.71
CA LEU A 431 19.74 14.15 7.13
C LEU A 431 19.21 14.91 8.35
N THR A 432 20.07 15.22 9.31
CA THR A 432 19.69 15.99 10.49
C THR A 432 19.19 17.38 10.08
N GLU A 433 19.92 18.07 9.20
CA GLU A 433 19.50 19.39 8.68
C GLU A 433 18.15 19.33 7.95
N GLN A 434 17.91 18.29 7.15
CA GLN A 434 16.63 18.12 6.44
C GLN A 434 15.47 17.85 7.41
N ILE A 435 15.69 17.04 8.45
CA ILE A 435 14.68 16.77 9.48
C ILE A 435 14.41 18.03 10.28
N GLU A 436 15.44 18.78 10.67
CA GLU A 436 15.26 20.06 11.36
C GLU A 436 14.44 21.04 10.53
N PHE A 437 14.77 21.20 9.25
CA PHE A 437 14.02 22.06 8.33
C PHE A 437 12.56 21.64 8.20
N TYR A 438 12.31 20.33 8.05
CA TYR A 438 10.96 19.78 7.94
C TYR A 438 10.14 19.99 9.21
N VAL A 439 10.68 19.60 10.37
CA VAL A 439 10.00 19.67 11.66
C VAL A 439 9.76 21.14 12.06
N ASP A 440 10.69 22.05 11.76
CA ASP A 440 10.51 23.48 11.98
C ASP A 440 9.43 24.08 11.10
N GLY A 441 9.43 23.75 9.80
CA GLY A 441 8.43 24.23 8.85
C GLY A 441 7.01 23.76 9.18
N GLU A 442 6.87 22.50 9.62
CA GLU A 442 5.55 21.93 9.92
C GLU A 442 5.01 22.34 11.29
N ILE A 443 5.86 22.58 12.31
CA ILE A 443 5.42 22.76 13.71
C ILE A 443 6.03 23.99 14.39
N PHE A 444 7.37 24.08 14.45
CA PHE A 444 8.02 24.93 15.45
C PHE A 444 8.22 26.38 15.02
N GLN A 445 8.25 26.70 13.72
CA GLN A 445 8.39 28.06 13.24
C GLN A 445 7.17 28.91 13.63
N GLU A 446 5.97 28.45 13.30
CA GLU A 446 4.72 29.13 13.66
C GLU A 446 4.59 29.26 15.19
N ALA A 447 4.91 28.19 15.93
CA ALA A 447 4.88 28.20 17.39
C ALA A 447 5.87 29.21 18.00
N ALA A 448 7.08 29.33 17.45
CA ALA A 448 8.07 30.29 17.90
C ALA A 448 7.67 31.74 17.57
N GLU A 449 7.05 31.98 16.42
CA GLU A 449 6.48 33.28 16.06
C GLU A 449 5.34 33.65 17.02
N GLU A 450 4.43 32.72 17.28
CA GLU A 450 3.30 32.90 18.18
C GLU A 450 3.72 33.24 19.62
N ILE A 451 4.73 32.55 20.17
CA ILE A 451 5.30 32.90 21.48
C ILE A 451 5.93 34.30 21.44
N ARG A 452 6.47 34.75 20.31
CA ARG A 452 7.06 36.10 20.16
C ARG A 452 6.02 37.21 20.00
N SER A 453 4.82 36.93 19.46
CA SER A 453 3.78 37.93 19.13
C SER A 453 3.15 38.71 20.30
N GLY A 454 3.59 38.46 21.54
CA GLY A 454 3.23 39.30 22.70
C GLY A 454 1.74 39.30 23.05
N LYS A 455 1.02 40.38 22.74
CA LYS A 455 -0.36 40.64 23.19
C LYS A 455 -1.46 40.10 22.25
N ASN A 456 -1.13 39.69 21.02
CA ASN A 456 -2.10 39.22 20.01
C ASN A 456 -1.93 37.71 19.72
N ARG A 457 -1.67 36.90 20.75
CA ARG A 457 -1.46 35.45 20.56
C ARG A 457 -2.81 34.74 20.49
N ASN A 458 -3.04 33.99 19.42
CA ASN A 458 -4.25 33.17 19.27
C ASN A 458 -4.05 31.74 19.80
N MET A 459 -2.80 31.32 20.00
CA MET A 459 -2.41 29.98 20.44
C MET A 459 -3.01 28.90 19.53
N THR A 460 -2.93 29.13 18.21
CA THR A 460 -3.52 28.29 17.16
C THR A 460 -2.51 27.40 16.45
N SER A 461 -1.20 27.56 16.69
CA SER A 461 -0.17 26.69 16.10
C SER A 461 -0.42 25.22 16.42
N VAL A 462 0.06 24.33 15.54
CA VAL A 462 -0.03 22.86 15.74
C VAL A 462 0.53 22.45 17.12
N TYR A 463 1.65 23.05 17.52
CA TYR A 463 2.25 22.85 18.84
C TYR A 463 1.32 23.28 19.99
N ALA A 464 0.69 24.46 19.89
CA ALA A 464 -0.24 24.93 20.91
C ALA A 464 -1.49 24.03 21.01
N GLN A 465 -2.00 23.54 19.87
CA GLN A 465 -3.10 22.58 19.82
C GLN A 465 -2.72 21.24 20.47
N ALA A 466 -1.53 20.72 20.19
CA ALA A 466 -1.04 19.49 20.79
C ALA A 466 -0.90 19.59 22.32
N ILE A 467 -0.39 20.72 22.84
CA ILE A 467 -0.35 20.97 24.29
C ILE A 467 -1.76 21.03 24.88
N ARG A 468 -2.70 21.71 24.22
CA ARG A 468 -4.10 21.79 24.67
C ARG A 468 -4.73 20.39 24.78
N CYS A 469 -4.54 19.54 23.77
CA CYS A 469 -5.02 18.15 23.80
C CYS A 469 -4.45 17.38 25.00
N TYR A 470 -3.13 17.48 25.23
CA TYR A 470 -2.49 16.85 26.39
C TYR A 470 -3.05 17.33 27.74
N ILE A 471 -3.32 18.64 27.89
CA ILE A 471 -3.91 19.20 29.10
C ILE A 471 -5.32 18.65 29.34
N GLN A 472 -6.14 18.50 28.29
CA GLN A 472 -7.48 17.91 28.38
C GLN A 472 -7.45 16.45 28.82
N GLU A 473 -6.55 15.64 28.27
CA GLU A 473 -6.37 14.24 28.65
C GLU A 473 -5.92 14.11 30.11
N SER A 474 -4.98 14.96 30.53
CA SER A 474 -4.48 15.00 31.91
C SER A 474 -5.54 15.43 32.92
N SER A 475 -6.47 16.31 32.52
CA SER A 475 -7.59 16.76 33.35
C SER A 475 -8.70 15.70 33.47
N SER A 476 -8.92 14.92 32.41
CA SER A 476 -9.93 13.85 32.37
C SER A 476 -9.52 12.64 33.21
N ASN A 477 -8.23 12.28 33.23
CA ASN A 477 -7.70 11.21 34.08
C ASN A 477 -7.65 11.56 35.59
N CYS A 478 -7.77 12.84 35.96
CA CYS A 478 -7.92 13.23 37.37
C CYS A 478 -9.36 13.06 37.90
N LEU A 479 -10.37 13.00 37.03
CA LEU A 479 -11.78 12.84 37.40
C LEU A 479 -12.21 11.38 37.59
N SER A 480 -11.38 10.41 37.20
CA SER A 480 -11.64 8.97 37.31
C SER A 480 -10.99 8.29 38.54
N ILE A 481 -10.34 9.07 39.41
CA ILE A 481 -9.74 8.60 40.68
C ILE A 481 -10.31 9.41 41.87
N GLY A 482 -11.50 10.00 41.71
CA GLY A 482 -12.22 10.74 42.77
C GLY A 482 -13.25 9.89 43.48
#